data_AF-A0A4R2MBZ8-F1
#
_entry.id   AF-A0A4R2MBZ8-F1
#
_cell.length_a   1.000
_cell.length_b   1.000
_cell.length_c   1.000
_cell.angle_alpha   90.00
_cell.angle_beta   90.00
_cell.angle_gamma   90.00
#
_symmetry.space_group_name_H-M   'P 1'
#
loop_
_entity.id
_entity.type
_entity.pdbx_description
1 polymer ?
#
loop_
_entity_poly.entity_id
_entity_poly.type
_entity_poly.pdbx_seq_one_letter_code
_entity_poly.pdbx_strand_id
1 'polypeptide(L)'
;MSLMKLMRSSLAAMMVALVAAFGTQPALAQADTAAPPAATAPADATEHEAVDNPYGLQALWQQGDFVAKGTLIILVIMSMGSWYIIFTKLYEQRSMMKSARESAEAFWKANSVKAGVTALEEGSAFRYIAESGIKASDHHEGTMVESIDKHTWVTMSVERAVGNIQGRLTDGLAFLATVGSTAPFVGLFGTVWGIYNALVRIGISGQASIDKVAGPVGEALIMTAIGLAVAVPAVMGYNWLIRRNKAVLDQVRSFSADLHNVLIAGKR
;
A
#
# COMPACT_ATOMS: atom_id res chain seq x y z
N MET A 1 17.14 1.66 28.60
CA MET A 1 15.69 1.41 28.48
C MET A 1 15.26 1.88 27.08
N SER A 2 14.88 0.94 26.20
CA SER A 2 14.94 1.13 24.73
C SER A 2 13.97 2.18 24.19
N LEU A 3 14.47 3.05 23.30
CA LEU A 3 13.79 4.12 22.56
C LEU A 3 12.46 3.65 21.90
N MET A 4 12.38 2.37 21.55
CA MET A 4 11.18 1.73 21.00
C MET A 4 10.03 1.58 22.01
N LYS A 5 10.31 1.49 23.32
CA LYS A 5 9.26 1.52 24.36
C LYS A 5 8.69 2.94 24.52
N LEU A 6 9.54 3.98 24.42
CA LEU A 6 9.09 5.38 24.48
C LEU A 6 8.22 5.73 23.26
N MET A 7 8.64 5.36 22.04
CA MET A 7 7.84 5.60 20.83
C MET A 7 6.51 4.84 20.84
N ARG A 8 6.48 3.60 21.35
CA ARG A 8 5.22 2.84 21.50
C ARG A 8 4.30 3.44 22.57
N SER A 9 4.84 3.94 23.68
CA SER A 9 4.04 4.63 24.70
C SER A 9 3.49 5.97 24.21
N SER A 10 4.25 6.70 23.39
CA SER A 10 3.83 7.97 22.80
C SER A 10 2.73 7.79 21.74
N LEU A 11 2.83 6.75 20.89
CA LEU A 11 1.76 6.42 19.95
C LEU A 11 0.47 5.94 20.66
N ALA A 12 0.59 5.16 21.72
CA ALA A 12 -0.56 4.71 22.51
C ALA A 12 -1.24 5.89 23.24
N ALA A 13 -0.46 6.81 23.81
CA ALA A 13 -0.97 8.01 24.45
C ALA A 13 -1.66 8.96 23.45
N MET A 14 -1.13 9.07 22.22
CA MET A 14 -1.74 9.90 21.17
C MET A 14 -3.04 9.28 20.63
N MET A 15 -3.16 7.95 20.60
CA MET A 15 -4.43 7.28 20.28
C MET A 15 -5.48 7.44 21.38
N VAL A 16 -5.10 7.40 22.66
CA VAL A 16 -6.02 7.61 23.78
C VAL A 16 -6.49 9.07 23.86
N ALA A 17 -5.61 10.03 23.57
CA ALA A 17 -5.96 11.45 23.51
C ALA A 17 -6.92 11.80 22.37
N LEU A 18 -6.80 11.11 21.22
CA LEU A 18 -7.70 11.34 20.08
C LEU A 18 -9.11 10.77 20.31
N VAL A 19 -9.25 9.70 21.11
CA VAL A 19 -10.55 9.13 21.51
C VAL A 19 -11.22 9.97 22.60
N ALA A 20 -10.44 10.58 23.51
CA ALA A 20 -10.98 11.43 24.58
C ALA A 20 -11.54 12.77 24.09
N ALA A 21 -11.08 13.29 22.94
CA ALA A 21 -11.50 14.58 22.41
C ALA A 21 -12.89 14.59 21.75
N PHE A 22 -13.48 13.41 21.49
CA PHE A 22 -14.83 13.28 20.88
C PHE A 22 -15.94 12.93 21.89
N GLY A 23 -15.64 12.91 23.20
CA GLY A 23 -16.51 12.33 24.22
C GLY A 23 -17.27 13.27 25.16
N THR A 24 -17.20 14.60 25.01
CA THR A 24 -17.84 15.50 25.99
C THR A 24 -18.77 16.51 25.34
N GLN A 25 -20.04 16.11 25.14
CA GLN A 25 -21.15 17.06 25.14
C GLN A 25 -21.58 17.31 26.60
N PRO A 26 -21.91 18.55 26.99
CA PRO A 26 -22.44 18.83 28.32
C PRO A 26 -23.86 18.26 28.41
N ALA A 27 -24.09 17.38 29.40
CA ALA A 27 -25.39 16.81 29.70
C ALA A 27 -26.35 17.91 30.16
N LEU A 28 -27.44 18.12 29.41
CA LEU A 28 -28.59 18.89 29.89
C LEU A 28 -29.25 18.10 31.03
N ALA A 29 -29.40 18.75 32.18
CA ALA A 29 -30.02 18.20 33.38
C ALA A 29 -31.44 17.69 33.08
N GLN A 30 -31.65 16.38 33.18
CA GLN A 30 -32.97 15.77 33.26
C GLN A 30 -33.46 15.85 34.70
N ALA A 31 -34.61 16.49 34.90
CA ALA A 31 -35.29 16.56 36.19
C ALA A 31 -35.79 15.17 36.61
N ASP A 32 -35.41 14.75 37.82
CA ASP A 32 -35.90 13.54 38.49
C ASP A 32 -37.42 13.55 38.57
N THR A 33 -38.06 12.62 37.87
CA THR A 33 -39.43 12.19 38.17
C THR A 33 -39.38 10.71 38.55
N ALA A 34 -39.87 10.43 39.76
CA ALA A 34 -39.77 9.14 40.44
C ALA A 34 -40.48 8.02 39.66
N ALA A 35 -39.81 6.87 39.55
CA ALA A 35 -40.31 5.66 38.93
C ALA A 35 -41.29 4.88 39.83
N PRO A 36 -42.41 4.35 39.29
CA PRO A 36 -43.19 3.27 39.91
C PRO A 36 -42.56 1.87 39.61
N PRO A 37 -42.90 0.83 40.40
CA PRO A 37 -42.11 -0.40 40.48
C PRO A 37 -42.29 -1.34 39.27
N ALA A 38 -41.24 -2.11 39.03
CA ALA A 38 -41.07 -3.04 37.91
C ALA A 38 -42.22 -4.06 37.78
N ALA A 39 -42.84 -4.07 36.60
CA ALA A 39 -43.65 -5.19 36.12
C ALA A 39 -42.75 -6.16 35.32
N THR A 40 -42.90 -7.45 35.62
CA THR A 40 -42.20 -8.59 35.02
C THR A 40 -42.33 -8.64 33.49
N ALA A 41 -41.19 -8.69 32.79
CA ALA A 41 -41.11 -8.90 31.35
C ALA A 41 -41.43 -10.36 30.96
N PRO A 42 -42.22 -10.61 29.90
CA PRO A 42 -42.13 -11.85 29.15
C PRO A 42 -40.90 -11.79 28.25
N ALA A 43 -40.14 -12.88 28.20
CA ALA A 43 -39.06 -13.08 27.24
C ALA A 43 -39.66 -13.25 25.85
N ASP A 44 -39.63 -12.20 25.03
CA ASP A 44 -39.87 -12.29 23.60
C ASP A 44 -38.56 -12.25 22.83
N ALA A 45 -38.52 -13.11 21.81
CA ALA A 45 -37.40 -13.44 20.97
C ALA A 45 -36.72 -12.20 20.38
N THR A 46 -35.38 -12.18 20.42
CA THR A 46 -34.58 -11.27 19.59
C THR A 46 -34.76 -11.68 18.13
N GLU A 47 -35.83 -11.23 17.50
CA GLU A 47 -35.84 -11.05 16.07
C GLU A 47 -34.80 -9.96 15.76
N HIS A 48 -33.79 -10.33 14.99
CA HIS A 48 -32.94 -9.35 14.34
C HIS A 48 -33.81 -8.63 13.32
N GLU A 49 -34.53 -7.59 13.75
CA GLU A 49 -35.02 -6.57 12.83
C GLU A 49 -33.78 -6.07 12.09
N ALA A 50 -33.66 -6.43 10.82
CA ALA A 50 -32.76 -5.79 9.91
C ALA A 50 -33.22 -4.33 9.83
N VAL A 51 -32.65 -3.48 10.70
CA VAL A 51 -32.82 -2.04 10.64
C VAL A 51 -32.33 -1.65 9.25
N ASP A 52 -33.28 -1.46 8.33
CA ASP A 52 -33.04 -1.08 6.96
C ASP A 52 -32.46 0.33 7.01
N ASN A 53 -31.13 0.44 6.98
CA ASN A 53 -30.45 1.71 7.22
C ASN A 53 -30.71 2.62 6.00
N PRO A 54 -31.53 3.66 6.14
CA PRO A 54 -31.96 4.48 5.01
C PRO A 54 -30.84 5.37 4.46
N TYR A 55 -29.65 5.31 5.05
CA TYR A 55 -28.47 6.12 4.73
C TYR A 55 -27.24 5.27 4.36
N GLY A 56 -27.43 4.01 3.98
CA GLY A 56 -26.35 3.09 3.59
C GLY A 56 -25.81 3.29 2.17
N LEU A 57 -24.83 2.46 1.77
CA LEU A 57 -24.27 2.44 0.40
C LEU A 57 -25.34 2.25 -0.69
N GLN A 58 -26.43 1.56 -0.36
CA GLN A 58 -27.58 1.34 -1.24
C GLN A 58 -28.38 2.63 -1.46
N ALA A 59 -28.56 3.46 -0.43
CA ALA A 59 -29.20 4.78 -0.55
C ALA A 59 -28.33 5.72 -1.39
N LEU A 60 -27.01 5.73 -1.17
CA LEU A 60 -26.03 6.44 -2.00
C LEU A 60 -26.10 6.03 -3.48
N TRP A 61 -26.38 4.77 -3.80
CA TRP A 61 -26.49 4.34 -5.20
C TRP A 61 -27.86 4.68 -5.82
N GLN A 62 -28.95 4.59 -5.05
CA GLN A 62 -30.30 4.87 -5.55
C GLN A 62 -30.59 6.37 -5.64
N GLN A 63 -30.10 7.17 -4.69
CA GLN A 63 -30.31 8.62 -4.63
C GLN A 63 -29.10 9.43 -5.13
N GLY A 64 -27.92 8.80 -5.24
CA GLY A 64 -26.69 9.49 -5.60
C GLY A 64 -26.65 10.00 -7.03
N ASP A 65 -26.22 11.25 -7.11
CA ASP A 65 -25.98 11.97 -8.35
C ASP A 65 -24.86 11.35 -9.19
N PHE A 66 -24.81 11.65 -10.49
CA PHE A 66 -23.82 11.07 -11.42
C PHE A 66 -22.37 11.27 -10.93
N VAL A 67 -22.08 12.44 -10.36
CA VAL A 67 -20.76 12.79 -9.82
C VAL A 67 -20.40 11.91 -8.63
N ALA A 68 -21.32 11.68 -7.68
CA ALA A 68 -21.06 10.85 -6.50
C ALA A 68 -20.73 9.40 -6.90
N LYS A 69 -21.47 8.85 -7.85
CA LYS A 69 -21.21 7.51 -8.42
C LYS A 69 -19.85 7.46 -9.12
N GLY A 70 -19.53 8.48 -9.91
CA GLY A 70 -18.22 8.60 -10.57
C GLY A 70 -17.07 8.61 -9.57
N THR A 71 -17.16 9.44 -8.52
CA THR A 71 -16.16 9.49 -7.44
C THR A 71 -16.00 8.14 -6.75
N LEU A 72 -17.11 7.45 -6.45
CA LEU A 72 -17.08 6.13 -5.82
C LEU A 72 -16.37 5.09 -6.69
N ILE A 73 -16.69 5.06 -8.00
CA ILE A 73 -16.05 4.16 -8.96
C ILE A 73 -14.53 4.41 -9.03
N ILE A 74 -14.11 5.67 -9.06
CA ILE A 74 -12.68 6.04 -9.05
C ILE A 74 -12.00 5.49 -7.79
N LEU A 75 -12.60 5.68 -6.60
CA LEU A 75 -12.06 5.15 -5.35
C LEU A 75 -11.95 3.62 -5.34
N VAL A 76 -12.95 2.93 -5.90
CA VAL A 76 -12.92 1.46 -6.03
C VAL A 76 -11.77 1.01 -6.94
N ILE A 77 -11.59 1.64 -8.11
CA ILE A 77 -10.48 1.33 -9.02
C ILE A 77 -9.12 1.57 -8.35
N MET A 78 -8.96 2.69 -7.64
CA MET A 78 -7.75 3.00 -6.89
C MET A 78 -7.46 1.95 -5.80
N SER A 79 -8.50 1.49 -5.10
CA SER A 79 -8.40 0.43 -4.09
C SER A 79 -7.96 -0.90 -4.69
N MET A 80 -8.64 -1.34 -5.75
CA MET A 80 -8.32 -2.59 -6.45
C MET A 80 -6.90 -2.57 -7.02
N GLY A 81 -6.50 -1.47 -7.66
CA GLY A 81 -5.15 -1.29 -8.18
C GLY A 81 -4.08 -1.34 -7.08
N SER A 82 -4.36 -0.73 -5.92
CA SER A 82 -3.45 -0.76 -4.77
C SER A 82 -3.24 -2.18 -4.26
N TRP A 83 -4.32 -2.94 -4.03
CA TRP A 83 -4.22 -4.33 -3.59
C TRP A 83 -3.53 -5.24 -4.61
N TYR A 84 -3.84 -5.09 -5.90
CA TYR A 84 -3.18 -5.83 -6.97
C TYR A 84 -1.66 -5.63 -6.93
N ILE A 85 -1.19 -4.37 -6.85
CA ILE A 85 0.24 -4.07 -6.80
C ILE A 85 0.88 -4.59 -5.51
N ILE A 86 0.20 -4.44 -4.36
CA ILE A 86 0.70 -4.95 -3.07
C ILE A 86 0.95 -6.46 -3.15
N PHE A 87 0.00 -7.24 -3.65
CA PHE A 87 0.14 -8.69 -3.72
C PHE A 87 1.18 -9.11 -4.77
N THR A 88 1.12 -8.56 -5.98
CA THR A 88 2.07 -8.92 -7.05
C THR A 88 3.51 -8.64 -6.64
N LYS A 89 3.80 -7.45 -6.10
CA LYS A 89 5.14 -7.11 -5.61
C LYS A 89 5.55 -7.91 -4.39
N LEU A 90 4.60 -8.27 -3.52
CA LEU A 90 4.88 -9.16 -2.40
C LEU A 90 5.34 -10.55 -2.86
N TYR A 91 4.68 -11.12 -3.87
CA TYR A 91 5.08 -12.40 -4.45
C TYR A 91 6.45 -12.29 -5.16
N GLU A 92 6.66 -11.25 -5.97
CA GLU A 92 7.93 -11.01 -6.65
C GLU A 92 9.10 -10.90 -5.65
N GLN A 93 8.96 -10.05 -4.61
CA GLN A 93 9.98 -9.90 -3.56
C GLN A 93 10.23 -11.19 -2.79
N ARG A 94 9.17 -11.94 -2.45
CA ARG A 94 9.32 -13.23 -1.74
C ARG A 94 10.05 -14.26 -2.59
N SER A 95 9.71 -14.34 -3.88
CA SER A 95 10.39 -15.20 -4.83
C SER A 95 11.87 -14.85 -4.90
N MET A 96 12.20 -13.57 -5.15
CA MET A 96 13.59 -13.11 -5.21
C MET A 96 14.39 -13.40 -3.93
N MET A 97 13.79 -13.20 -2.75
CA MET A 97 14.44 -13.51 -1.46
C MET A 97 14.69 -15.01 -1.27
N LYS A 98 13.80 -15.86 -1.79
CA LYS A 98 13.96 -17.30 -1.76
C LYS A 98 15.07 -17.71 -2.73
N SER A 99 15.00 -17.24 -3.99
CA SER A 99 16.02 -17.50 -5.00
C SER A 99 17.39 -17.03 -4.49
N ALA A 100 17.50 -15.87 -3.81
CA ALA A 100 18.75 -15.38 -3.22
C ALA A 100 19.44 -16.41 -2.30
N ARG A 101 18.66 -17.03 -1.40
CA ARG A 101 19.17 -17.98 -0.41
C ARG A 101 19.61 -19.29 -1.04
N GLU A 102 18.75 -19.86 -1.90
CA GLU A 102 19.01 -21.15 -2.54
C GLU A 102 20.12 -21.04 -3.59
N SER A 103 20.13 -19.92 -4.33
CA SER A 103 21.09 -19.63 -5.39
C SER A 103 22.48 -19.31 -4.86
N ALA A 104 22.60 -18.54 -3.79
CA ALA A 104 23.91 -18.22 -3.22
C ALA A 104 24.63 -19.52 -2.83
N GLU A 105 23.95 -20.44 -2.15
CA GLU A 105 24.58 -21.68 -1.73
C GLU A 105 24.98 -22.59 -2.91
N ALA A 106 24.13 -22.72 -3.92
CA ALA A 106 24.42 -23.54 -5.11
C ALA A 106 25.50 -22.93 -6.00
N PHE A 107 25.46 -21.61 -6.23
CA PHE A 107 26.41 -20.87 -7.06
C PHE A 107 27.83 -20.93 -6.47
N TRP A 108 27.99 -20.68 -5.17
CA TRP A 108 29.30 -20.66 -4.52
C TRP A 108 29.93 -22.05 -4.34
N LYS A 109 29.14 -23.13 -4.44
CA LYS A 109 29.64 -24.51 -4.45
C LYS A 109 30.08 -24.99 -5.84
N ALA A 110 29.75 -24.26 -6.90
CA ALA A 110 30.10 -24.64 -8.26
C ALA A 110 31.60 -24.45 -8.51
N ASN A 111 32.18 -25.33 -9.34
CA ASN A 111 33.61 -25.29 -9.67
C ASN A 111 33.98 -24.19 -10.67
N SER A 112 32.99 -23.54 -11.30
CA SER A 112 33.17 -22.43 -12.23
C SER A 112 31.99 -21.48 -12.18
N VAL A 113 32.22 -20.22 -12.56
CA VAL A 113 31.16 -19.20 -12.64
C VAL A 113 30.06 -19.61 -13.63
N LYS A 114 30.44 -20.21 -14.77
CA LYS A 114 29.49 -20.69 -15.79
C LYS A 114 28.62 -21.85 -15.30
N ALA A 115 29.19 -22.78 -14.54
CA ALA A 115 28.42 -23.84 -13.89
C ALA A 115 27.49 -23.27 -12.81
N GLY A 116 27.98 -22.31 -12.02
CA GLY A 116 27.20 -21.58 -11.03
C GLY A 116 25.97 -20.90 -11.64
N VAL A 117 26.10 -20.22 -12.79
CA VAL A 117 24.97 -19.58 -13.47
C VAL A 117 23.91 -20.57 -13.91
N THR A 118 24.31 -21.75 -14.38
CA THR A 118 23.37 -22.79 -14.80
C THR A 118 22.57 -23.34 -13.62
N ALA A 119 23.13 -23.31 -12.40
CA ALA A 119 22.45 -23.70 -11.18
C ALA A 119 21.45 -22.64 -10.65
N LEU A 120 21.50 -21.42 -11.19
CA LEU A 120 20.56 -20.35 -10.83
C LEU A 120 19.23 -20.55 -11.56
N GLU A 121 18.13 -20.26 -10.86
CA GLU A 121 16.78 -20.28 -11.42
C GLU A 121 16.68 -19.36 -12.65
N GLU A 122 16.07 -19.89 -13.71
CA GLU A 122 15.86 -19.16 -14.96
C GLU A 122 14.94 -17.95 -14.73
N GLY A 123 15.33 -16.78 -15.22
CA GLY A 123 14.60 -15.53 -14.99
C GLY A 123 14.82 -14.86 -13.63
N SER A 124 15.63 -15.45 -12.73
CA SER A 124 15.98 -14.82 -11.46
C SER A 124 16.90 -13.60 -11.64
N ALA A 125 16.79 -12.64 -10.72
CA ALA A 125 17.64 -11.44 -10.73
C ALA A 125 19.13 -11.78 -10.55
N PHE A 126 19.44 -12.81 -9.75
CA PHE A 126 20.81 -13.28 -9.53
C PHE A 126 21.40 -13.86 -10.81
N ARG A 127 20.61 -14.66 -11.55
CA ARG A 127 21.03 -15.17 -12.85
C ARG A 127 21.29 -14.07 -13.85
N TYR A 128 20.38 -13.09 -13.93
CA TYR A 128 20.55 -11.94 -14.82
C TYR A 128 21.85 -11.16 -14.54
N ILE A 129 22.20 -10.95 -13.27
CA ILE A 129 23.47 -10.30 -12.88
C ILE A 129 24.66 -11.14 -13.30
N ALA A 130 24.62 -12.44 -13.02
CA ALA A 130 25.73 -13.33 -13.31
C ALA A 130 25.97 -13.47 -14.82
N GLU A 131 24.92 -13.62 -15.62
CA GLU A 131 24.99 -13.60 -17.08
C GLU A 131 25.52 -12.27 -17.62
N SER A 132 25.09 -11.14 -17.04
CA SER A 132 25.57 -9.81 -17.43
C SER A 132 27.07 -9.62 -17.15
N GLY A 133 27.56 -10.18 -16.03
CA GLY A 133 28.98 -10.18 -15.66
C GLY A 133 29.83 -11.06 -16.57
N ILE A 134 29.40 -12.31 -16.84
CA ILE A 134 30.08 -13.21 -17.79
C ILE A 134 30.13 -12.58 -19.18
N LYS A 135 29.00 -12.09 -19.69
CA LYS A 135 28.91 -11.47 -21.02
C LYS A 135 29.86 -10.28 -21.13
N ALA A 136 29.96 -9.45 -20.09
CA ALA A 136 30.90 -8.33 -20.06
C ALA A 136 32.36 -8.78 -20.03
N SER A 137 32.69 -9.83 -19.30
CA SER A 137 34.05 -10.41 -19.27
C SER A 137 34.45 -11.02 -20.62
N ASP A 138 33.51 -11.69 -21.30
CA ASP A 138 33.77 -12.40 -22.55
C ASP A 138 33.81 -11.46 -23.77
N HIS A 139 33.03 -10.37 -23.76
CA HIS A 139 32.94 -9.42 -24.89
C HIS A 139 33.79 -8.15 -24.70
N HIS A 140 34.80 -8.20 -23.82
CA HIS A 140 35.71 -7.07 -23.61
C HIS A 140 36.74 -6.96 -24.75
N GLU A 141 37.29 -8.09 -25.19
CA GLU A 141 38.34 -8.17 -26.22
C GLU A 141 37.79 -7.91 -27.63
N GLY A 142 38.46 -7.07 -28.43
CA GLY A 142 38.11 -6.84 -29.85
C GLY A 142 36.92 -5.92 -30.10
N THR A 143 36.57 -5.07 -29.13
CA THR A 143 35.44 -4.14 -29.23
C THR A 143 35.85 -2.71 -28.85
N MET A 144 34.97 -1.72 -29.10
CA MET A 144 35.24 -0.32 -28.72
C MET A 144 35.49 -0.12 -27.20
N VAL A 145 35.12 -1.08 -26.36
CA VAL A 145 35.30 -1.02 -24.90
C VAL A 145 36.63 -1.59 -24.43
N GLU A 146 37.46 -2.12 -25.33
CA GLU A 146 38.80 -2.62 -25.02
C GLU A 146 39.72 -1.53 -24.45
N SER A 147 39.47 -0.26 -24.84
CA SER A 147 40.17 0.91 -24.29
C SER A 147 39.88 1.18 -22.81
N ILE A 148 38.82 0.57 -22.27
CA ILE A 148 38.43 0.66 -20.86
C ILE A 148 39.04 -0.55 -20.16
N ASP A 149 39.63 -0.34 -18.98
CA ASP A 149 40.10 -1.44 -18.15
C ASP A 149 39.00 -2.49 -17.90
N LYS A 150 39.34 -3.78 -18.05
CA LYS A 150 38.37 -4.90 -17.96
C LYS A 150 37.66 -4.92 -16.61
N HIS A 151 38.38 -4.64 -15.53
CA HIS A 151 37.79 -4.57 -14.19
C HIS A 151 36.72 -3.48 -14.13
N THR A 152 37.04 -2.29 -14.63
CA THR A 152 36.10 -1.16 -14.72
C THR A 152 34.89 -1.49 -15.59
N TRP A 153 35.09 -2.11 -16.75
CA TRP A 153 34.01 -2.49 -17.66
C TRP A 153 33.02 -3.51 -17.04
N VAL A 154 33.55 -4.56 -16.41
CA VAL A 154 32.73 -5.58 -15.74
C VAL A 154 31.94 -4.97 -14.58
N THR A 155 32.56 -4.14 -13.74
CA THR A 155 31.87 -3.41 -12.66
C THR A 155 30.70 -2.60 -13.21
N MET A 156 30.92 -1.78 -14.24
CA MET A 156 29.86 -0.95 -14.83
C MET A 156 28.71 -1.78 -15.43
N SER A 157 29.02 -2.92 -16.05
CA SER A 157 27.99 -3.82 -16.60
C SER A 157 27.12 -4.42 -15.50
N VAL A 158 27.75 -4.91 -14.43
CA VAL A 158 27.08 -5.50 -13.28
C VAL A 158 26.26 -4.44 -12.53
N GLU A 159 26.80 -3.24 -12.30
CA GLU A 159 26.07 -2.12 -11.69
C GLU A 159 24.85 -1.73 -12.51
N ARG A 160 24.95 -1.72 -13.84
CA ARG A 160 23.81 -1.49 -14.74
C ARG A 160 22.75 -2.58 -14.58
N ALA A 161 23.16 -3.84 -14.46
CA ALA A 161 22.23 -4.94 -14.21
C ALA A 161 21.50 -4.78 -12.85
N VAL A 162 22.23 -4.39 -11.80
CA VAL A 162 21.65 -4.06 -10.48
C VAL A 162 20.68 -2.89 -10.59
N GLY A 163 21.03 -1.83 -11.34
CA GLY A 163 20.16 -0.68 -11.60
C GLY A 163 18.85 -1.06 -12.30
N ASN A 164 18.90 -1.96 -13.28
CA ASN A 164 17.71 -2.48 -13.95
C ASN A 164 16.80 -3.26 -12.98
N ILE A 165 17.37 -4.07 -12.09
CA ILE A 165 16.62 -4.79 -11.06
C ILE A 165 15.98 -3.81 -10.06
N GLN A 166 16.73 -2.77 -9.66
CA GLN A 166 16.21 -1.71 -8.80
C GLN A 166 15.01 -1.00 -9.44
N GLY A 167 15.08 -0.67 -10.73
CA GLY A 167 13.96 -0.11 -11.49
C GLY A 167 12.72 -1.01 -11.40
N ARG A 168 12.88 -2.29 -11.73
CA ARG A 168 11.79 -3.29 -11.66
C ARG A 168 11.17 -3.41 -10.27
N LEU A 169 11.96 -3.34 -9.21
CA LEU A 169 11.45 -3.37 -7.83
C LEU A 169 10.62 -2.13 -7.49
N THR A 170 10.93 -0.97 -8.09
CA THR A 170 10.22 0.29 -7.86
C THR A 170 8.95 0.47 -8.70
N ASP A 171 8.76 -0.35 -9.73
CA ASP A 171 7.57 -0.29 -10.59
C ASP A 171 6.28 -0.42 -9.78
N GLY A 172 5.26 0.35 -10.17
CA GLY A 172 3.96 0.36 -9.48
C GLY A 172 3.95 1.06 -8.11
N LEU A 173 5.09 1.28 -7.45
CA LEU A 173 5.12 2.02 -6.17
C LEU A 173 4.65 3.46 -6.33
N ALA A 174 4.92 4.09 -7.47
CA ALA A 174 4.43 5.43 -7.81
C ALA A 174 2.89 5.49 -7.82
N PHE A 175 2.22 4.40 -8.24
CA PHE A 175 0.77 4.32 -8.18
C PHE A 175 0.27 4.29 -6.74
N LEU A 176 0.85 3.45 -5.86
CA LEU A 176 0.46 3.43 -4.44
C LEU A 176 0.70 4.78 -3.76
N ALA A 177 1.81 5.44 -4.06
CA ALA A 177 2.11 6.76 -3.52
C ALA A 177 1.07 7.80 -3.99
N THR A 178 0.72 7.77 -5.27
CA THR A 178 -0.33 8.63 -5.83
C THR A 178 -1.68 8.33 -5.19
N VAL A 179 -2.11 7.07 -5.12
CA VAL A 179 -3.39 6.69 -4.49
C VAL A 179 -3.42 7.10 -3.02
N GLY A 180 -2.35 6.82 -2.27
CA GLY A 180 -2.26 7.15 -0.85
C GLY A 180 -2.34 8.65 -0.55
N SER A 181 -1.86 9.49 -1.47
CA SER A 181 -1.91 10.96 -1.33
C SER A 181 -3.18 11.58 -1.91
N THR A 182 -3.78 11.00 -2.95
CA THR A 182 -4.91 11.60 -3.67
C THR A 182 -6.28 11.07 -3.24
N ALA A 183 -6.39 9.81 -2.82
CA ALA A 183 -7.68 9.20 -2.43
C ALA A 183 -8.43 9.97 -1.31
N PRO A 184 -7.78 10.54 -0.28
CA PRO A 184 -8.49 11.35 0.72
C PRO A 184 -9.15 12.59 0.10
N PHE A 185 -8.48 13.23 -0.85
CA PHE A 185 -9.01 14.41 -1.55
C PHE A 185 -10.14 14.04 -2.51
N VAL A 186 -10.08 12.88 -3.14
CA VAL A 186 -11.18 12.34 -3.96
C VAL A 186 -12.41 12.09 -3.08
N GLY A 187 -12.22 11.51 -1.88
CA GLY A 187 -13.30 11.33 -0.90
C GLY A 187 -13.90 12.66 -0.44
N LEU A 188 -13.05 13.62 -0.05
CA LEU A 188 -13.45 14.98 0.33
C LEU A 188 -14.23 15.69 -0.78
N PHE A 189 -13.79 15.57 -2.04
CA PHE A 189 -14.52 16.11 -3.19
C PHE A 189 -15.93 15.53 -3.27
N GLY A 190 -16.07 14.21 -3.09
CA GLY A 190 -17.37 13.55 -3.04
C GLY A 190 -18.29 14.11 -1.96
N THR A 191 -17.75 14.42 -0.77
CA THR A 191 -18.56 14.98 0.33
C THR A 191 -18.98 16.41 0.06
N VAL A 192 -18.06 17.24 -0.45
CA VAL A 192 -18.34 18.64 -0.78
C VAL A 192 -19.43 18.70 -1.85
N TRP A 193 -19.34 17.85 -2.87
CA TRP A 193 -20.37 17.76 -3.91
C TRP A 193 -21.73 17.29 -3.37
N GLY A 194 -21.73 16.25 -2.51
CA GLY A 194 -22.95 15.73 -1.89
C GLY A 194 -23.67 16.79 -1.05
N ILE A 195 -22.93 17.50 -0.20
CA ILE A 195 -23.47 18.58 0.63
C ILE A 195 -23.96 19.74 -0.25
N TYR A 196 -23.20 20.12 -1.29
CA TYR A 196 -23.62 21.15 -2.23
C TYR A 196 -24.98 20.82 -2.87
N ASN A 197 -25.15 19.61 -3.40
CA ASN A 197 -26.40 19.20 -4.03
C ASN A 197 -27.57 19.17 -3.03
N ALA A 198 -27.31 18.74 -1.79
CA ALA A 198 -28.30 18.77 -0.72
C ALA A 198 -28.79 20.20 -0.45
N LEU A 199 -27.86 21.15 -0.31
CA LEU A 199 -28.18 22.56 -0.07
C LEU A 199 -28.93 23.20 -1.23
N VAL A 200 -28.58 22.89 -2.48
CA VAL A 200 -29.31 23.36 -3.68
C VAL A 200 -30.76 22.86 -3.67
N ARG A 201 -30.99 21.57 -3.35
CA ARG A 201 -32.35 21.00 -3.28
C ARG A 201 -33.19 21.67 -2.19
N ILE A 202 -32.59 21.93 -1.02
CA ILE A 202 -33.26 22.64 0.08
C ILE A 202 -33.61 24.07 -0.36
N GLY A 203 -32.67 24.78 -0.99
CA GLY A 203 -32.85 26.14 -1.49
C GLY A 203 -33.97 26.26 -2.52
N ILE A 204 -34.09 25.29 -3.44
CA ILE A 204 -35.18 25.24 -4.42
C ILE A 204 -36.53 24.92 -3.76
N SER A 205 -36.54 24.00 -2.77
CA SER A 205 -37.77 23.58 -2.09
C SER A 205 -38.35 24.63 -1.12
N GLY A 206 -37.54 25.60 -0.67
CA GLY A 206 -37.94 26.62 0.30
C GLY A 206 -38.21 26.09 1.72
N GLN A 207 -38.08 24.79 1.97
CA GLN A 207 -38.34 24.15 3.25
C GLN A 207 -37.03 23.66 3.89
N ALA A 208 -36.47 24.48 4.78
CA ALA A 208 -35.34 24.08 5.60
C ALA A 208 -35.84 23.28 6.82
N SER A 209 -35.98 21.96 6.68
CA SER A 209 -36.21 21.04 7.81
C SER A 209 -34.99 20.14 8.00
N ILE A 210 -34.59 19.89 9.26
CA ILE A 210 -33.41 19.07 9.59
C ILE A 210 -33.52 17.67 8.97
N ASP A 211 -34.72 17.10 8.94
CA ASP A 211 -34.97 15.76 8.37
C ASP A 211 -34.63 15.67 6.88
N LYS A 212 -34.71 16.79 6.14
CA LYS A 212 -34.34 16.86 4.71
C LYS A 212 -32.85 17.05 4.48
N VAL A 213 -32.11 17.51 5.49
CA VAL A 213 -30.66 17.76 5.41
C VAL A 213 -29.84 16.59 5.95
N ALA A 214 -30.34 15.93 7.01
CA ALA A 214 -29.59 14.91 7.74
C ALA A 214 -29.16 13.71 6.87
N GLY A 215 -30.05 13.21 6.02
CA GLY A 215 -29.76 12.07 5.13
C GLY A 215 -28.64 12.36 4.12
N PRO A 216 -28.82 13.35 3.23
CA PRO A 216 -27.80 13.69 2.23
C PRO A 216 -26.44 14.08 2.82
N VAL A 217 -26.42 14.72 3.99
CA VAL A 217 -25.17 15.04 4.68
C VAL A 217 -24.50 13.78 5.24
N GLY A 218 -25.26 12.85 5.83
CA GLY A 218 -24.74 11.56 6.28
C GLY A 218 -24.14 10.73 5.15
N GLU A 219 -24.86 10.64 4.02
CA GLU A 219 -24.40 9.98 2.80
C GLU A 219 -23.10 10.60 2.26
N ALA A 220 -23.00 11.94 2.27
CA ALA A 220 -21.79 12.63 1.88
C ALA A 220 -20.60 12.24 2.77
N LEU A 221 -20.76 12.14 4.09
CA LEU A 221 -19.66 11.79 5.01
C LEU A 221 -19.07 10.40 4.75
N ILE A 222 -19.88 9.44 4.28
CA ILE A 222 -19.42 8.10 3.91
C ILE A 222 -18.35 8.17 2.80
N MET A 223 -18.45 9.12 1.87
CA MET A 223 -17.48 9.26 0.77
C MET A 223 -16.07 9.62 1.28
N THR A 224 -15.95 10.46 2.32
CA THR A 224 -14.64 10.71 2.96
C THR A 224 -14.13 9.47 3.68
N ALA A 225 -15.01 8.76 4.39
CA ALA A 225 -14.62 7.54 5.08
C ALA A 225 -14.06 6.49 4.10
N ILE A 226 -14.69 6.33 2.92
CA ILE A 226 -14.19 5.46 1.85
C ILE A 226 -12.86 5.97 1.32
N GLY A 227 -12.71 7.28 1.07
CA GLY A 227 -11.44 7.87 0.63
C GLY A 227 -10.28 7.54 1.56
N LEU A 228 -10.50 7.63 2.88
CA LEU A 228 -9.53 7.23 3.90
C LEU A 228 -9.30 5.71 3.93
N ALA A 229 -10.35 4.91 3.82
CA ALA A 229 -10.26 3.46 3.78
C ALA A 229 -9.44 2.95 2.57
N VAL A 230 -9.43 3.69 1.46
CA VAL A 230 -8.58 3.41 0.29
C VAL A 230 -7.16 3.91 0.48
N ALA A 231 -6.99 5.12 1.05
CA ALA A 231 -5.69 5.75 1.21
C ALA A 231 -4.78 5.02 2.21
N VAL A 232 -5.32 4.61 3.36
CA VAL A 232 -4.53 4.05 4.47
C VAL A 232 -3.80 2.77 4.05
N PRO A 233 -4.45 1.74 3.47
CA PRO A 233 -3.76 0.54 2.99
C PRO A 233 -2.74 0.85 1.90
N ALA A 234 -3.01 1.80 0.99
CA ALA A 234 -2.09 2.18 -0.08
C ALA A 234 -0.78 2.78 0.48
N VAL A 235 -0.88 3.72 1.43
CA VAL A 235 0.30 4.32 2.08
C VAL A 235 1.08 3.29 2.91
N MET A 236 0.36 2.43 3.66
CA MET A 236 1.00 1.37 4.43
C MET A 236 1.71 0.36 3.51
N GLY A 237 1.06 -0.05 2.42
CA GLY A 237 1.63 -0.92 1.40
C GLY A 237 2.89 -0.32 0.78
N TYR A 238 2.84 0.95 0.35
CA TYR A 238 3.98 1.65 -0.22
C TYR A 238 5.19 1.64 0.73
N ASN A 239 4.99 2.07 1.98
CA ASN A 239 6.04 2.13 3.00
C ASN A 239 6.60 0.74 3.36
N TRP A 240 5.76 -0.28 3.32
CA TRP A 240 6.19 -1.64 3.60
C TRP A 240 7.00 -2.24 2.43
N LEU A 241 6.53 -2.05 1.19
CA LEU A 241 7.19 -2.55 -0.02
C LEU A 241 8.55 -1.88 -0.22
N ILE A 242 8.66 -0.56 -0.02
CA ILE A 242 9.95 0.15 -0.20
C ILE A 242 11.01 -0.33 0.80
N ARG A 243 10.61 -0.61 2.05
CA ARG A 243 11.52 -1.20 3.06
C ARG A 243 11.97 -2.60 2.66
N ARG A 244 11.08 -3.40 2.06
CA ARG A 244 11.44 -4.72 1.53
C ARG A 244 12.35 -4.64 0.31
N ASN A 245 12.09 -3.70 -0.61
CA ASN A 245 12.97 -3.46 -1.76
C ASN A 245 14.40 -3.20 -1.33
N LYS A 246 14.59 -2.41 -0.26
CA LYS A 246 15.93 -2.19 0.31
C LYS A 246 16.61 -3.51 0.72
N ALA A 247 15.91 -4.36 1.49
CA ALA A 247 16.47 -5.64 1.93
C ALA A 247 16.80 -6.61 0.78
N VAL A 248 16.00 -6.59 -0.29
CA VAL A 248 16.26 -7.36 -1.52
C VAL A 248 17.47 -6.79 -2.26
N LEU A 249 17.55 -5.47 -2.42
CA LEU A 249 18.65 -4.79 -3.10
C LEU A 249 19.98 -4.96 -2.38
N ASP A 250 19.98 -4.98 -1.06
CA ASP A 250 21.20 -5.21 -0.27
C ASP A 250 21.79 -6.61 -0.59
N GLN A 251 20.95 -7.65 -0.72
CA GLN A 251 21.40 -8.99 -1.12
C GLN A 251 21.88 -9.04 -2.57
N VAL A 252 21.16 -8.39 -3.47
CA VAL A 252 21.55 -8.27 -4.88
C VAL A 252 22.92 -7.60 -5.01
N ARG A 253 23.16 -6.52 -4.25
CA ARG A 253 24.44 -5.80 -4.24
C ARG A 253 25.56 -6.63 -3.63
N SER A 254 25.29 -7.38 -2.56
CA SER A 254 26.27 -8.32 -1.98
C SER A 254 26.71 -9.36 -3.01
N PHE A 255 25.74 -10.05 -3.63
CA PHE A 255 26.02 -11.05 -4.66
C PHE A 255 26.80 -10.46 -5.84
N SER A 256 26.41 -9.27 -6.30
CA SER A 256 27.10 -8.53 -7.35
C SER A 256 28.58 -8.26 -7.01
N ALA A 257 28.88 -7.84 -5.78
CA ALA A 257 30.24 -7.56 -5.34
C ALA A 257 31.08 -8.85 -5.26
N ASP A 258 30.50 -9.93 -4.73
CA ASP A 258 31.19 -11.22 -4.64
C ASP A 258 31.46 -11.81 -6.03
N LEU A 259 30.47 -11.72 -6.94
CA LEU A 259 30.60 -12.16 -8.33
C LEU A 259 31.73 -11.41 -9.03
N HIS A 260 31.79 -10.09 -8.87
CA HIS A 260 32.85 -9.26 -9.43
C HIS A 260 34.24 -9.75 -9.00
N ASN A 261 34.42 -10.00 -7.69
CA ASN A 261 35.67 -10.52 -7.17
C ASN A 261 36.07 -11.85 -7.81
N VAL A 262 35.12 -12.77 -8.02
CA VAL A 262 35.41 -14.08 -8.64
C VAL A 262 35.71 -13.96 -10.14
N LEU A 263 34.97 -13.12 -10.87
CA LEU A 263 35.23 -12.88 -12.29
C LEU A 263 36.62 -12.29 -12.54
N ILE A 264 37.09 -11.41 -11.65
CA ILE A 264 38.42 -10.80 -11.74
C ILE A 264 39.52 -11.72 -11.23
N ALA A 265 39.26 -12.53 -10.19
CA ALA A 265 40.24 -13.49 -9.64
C ALA A 265 40.60 -14.63 -10.60
N GLY A 266 39.92 -14.76 -11.75
CA GLY A 266 40.37 -15.59 -12.86
C GLY A 266 40.19 -17.11 -12.68
N LYS A 267 39.43 -17.55 -11.66
CA LYS A 267 38.97 -18.95 -11.60
C LYS A 267 37.85 -19.15 -12.62
N ARG A 268 38.25 -19.45 -13.86
CA ARG A 268 37.37 -19.86 -14.96
C ARG A 268 36.70 -21.21 -14.66
#